data_AF-A0A840EFA1-F1
#
_entry.id   AF-A0A840EFA1-F1
#
_cell.length_a   1.000
_cell.length_b   1.000
_cell.length_c   1.000
_cell.angle_alpha   90.00
_cell.angle_beta   90.00
_cell.angle_gamma   90.00
#
_symmetry.space_group_name_H-M   'P 1'
#
loop_
_entity.id
_entity.type
_entity.pdbx_description
1 polymer ?
#
loop_
_entity_poly.entity_id
_entity_poly.type
_entity_poly.pdbx_seq_one_letter_code
_entity_poly.pdbx_strand_id
1 'polypeptide(L)'
;MRKALLATLSLFFCLALTAQTKSKGHTITCWTDGATASLPKSAPVEFAAANLSVLTPFELIFTDSVPEAAEASIRFAADVWGSYLQSTVPVRVNVDWRDEGDERLLASAGPSFLFRDFDGAPERNVWYPVALAEAIFGQELNDSDAPDINIVVNSTANWNYDTEGTVPRNRIDLATVILHELGHGLGFLSSIDSTTDSTVSIGFDDYLIIYDLFLETPPGQSLSDTSLFTTPSKELLAAVIERLDFAGDNAVRENGGELVPLFAPQTFDVGSSVSHLDERTYRTGTINALMTPSVANGEAIRDPGPVTLGILEDLGWPLRYDLTSTRQMIAGQLTVYPNPANYSFTLPLEEVLSPTVAVLYAADGREVRRVDISRERISAEVDVTGLTPGLYTLFVPDGGSRAFSGRVIVR
;
A
#
# COMPACT_ATOMS: atom_id res chain seq x y z
N MET A 1 -34.93 21.45 66.13
CA MET A 1 -34.85 21.71 64.67
C MET A 1 -33.50 21.23 64.17
N ARG A 2 -33.42 20.02 63.60
CA ARG A 2 -32.19 19.46 63.03
C ARG A 2 -32.14 19.80 61.53
N LYS A 3 -31.11 20.51 61.10
CA LYS A 3 -30.83 20.77 59.67
C LYS A 3 -30.09 19.57 59.10
N ALA A 4 -30.64 18.97 58.04
CA ALA A 4 -29.96 17.98 57.22
C ALA A 4 -29.11 18.72 56.18
N LEU A 5 -27.81 18.39 56.10
CA LEU A 5 -26.89 18.88 55.10
C LEU A 5 -26.83 17.83 53.98
N LEU A 6 -27.31 18.18 52.79
CA LEU A 6 -27.18 17.34 51.59
C LEU A 6 -25.79 17.62 51.00
N ALA A 7 -24.91 16.62 50.99
CA ALA A 7 -23.64 16.68 50.29
C ALA A 7 -23.82 16.09 48.88
N THR A 8 -23.80 16.94 47.86
CA THR A 8 -23.72 16.54 46.45
C THR A 8 -22.28 16.08 46.15
N LEU A 9 -22.12 14.79 45.85
CA LEU A 9 -20.88 14.20 45.40
C LEU A 9 -20.77 14.38 43.88
N SER A 10 -19.98 15.35 43.44
CA SER A 10 -19.64 15.52 42.03
C SER A 10 -18.57 14.50 41.64
N LEU A 11 -18.94 13.46 40.89
CA LEU A 11 -17.98 12.58 40.23
C LEU A 11 -17.30 13.39 39.11
N PHE A 12 -16.03 13.73 39.30
CA PHE A 12 -15.15 14.16 38.20
C PHE A 12 -14.74 12.92 37.41
N PHE A 13 -15.30 12.76 36.20
CA PHE A 13 -14.70 11.89 35.19
C PHE A 13 -13.41 12.58 34.71
N CYS A 14 -12.26 12.17 35.23
CA CYS A 14 -10.98 12.47 34.60
C CYS A 14 -10.92 11.68 33.28
N LEU A 15 -11.29 12.32 32.17
CA LEU A 15 -10.80 11.89 30.86
C LEU A 15 -9.29 12.03 30.91
N ALA A 16 -8.57 10.90 30.87
CA ALA A 16 -7.14 10.93 30.64
C ALA A 16 -6.92 11.46 29.21
N LEU A 17 -6.61 12.76 29.08
CA LEU A 17 -6.04 13.27 27.84
C LEU A 17 -4.72 12.52 27.62
N THR A 18 -4.65 11.69 26.59
CA THR A 18 -3.35 11.29 26.07
C THR A 18 -2.71 12.51 25.43
N ALA A 19 -1.49 12.82 25.85
CA ALA A 19 -0.75 13.93 25.29
C ALA A 19 -0.21 13.52 23.91
N GLN A 20 -0.69 14.18 22.86
CA GLN A 20 -0.12 14.10 21.52
C GLN A 20 1.40 14.34 21.60
N THR A 21 2.16 13.48 20.93
CA THR A 21 3.62 13.63 20.84
C THR A 21 4.03 13.82 19.37
N LYS A 22 5.04 14.67 19.14
CA LYS A 22 5.63 14.98 17.82
C LYS A 22 7.10 14.58 17.83
N SER A 23 7.57 13.87 16.80
CA SER A 23 8.99 13.60 16.54
C SER A 23 9.36 13.97 15.09
N LYS A 24 10.65 14.06 14.77
CA LYS A 24 11.09 14.23 13.38
C LYS A 24 10.82 12.95 12.60
N GLY A 25 10.45 13.07 11.33
CA GLY A 25 10.34 11.93 10.45
C GLY A 25 11.68 11.46 9.92
N HIS A 26 11.63 10.33 9.23
CA HIS A 26 12.78 9.60 8.72
C HIS A 26 12.73 9.52 7.20
N THR A 27 13.91 9.46 6.59
CA THR A 27 14.08 9.46 5.13
C THR A 27 14.51 8.08 4.65
N ILE A 28 13.88 7.60 3.59
CA ILE A 28 14.22 6.39 2.84
C ILE A 28 14.96 6.80 1.56
N THR A 29 15.90 5.99 1.09
CA THR A 29 16.73 6.27 -0.08
C THR A 29 16.37 5.35 -1.25
N CYS A 30 16.20 5.93 -2.44
CA CYS A 30 15.94 5.19 -3.67
C CYS A 30 17.19 5.11 -4.55
N TRP A 31 17.56 3.89 -4.94
CA TRP A 31 18.76 3.62 -5.72
C TRP A 31 18.41 3.23 -7.15
N THR A 32 19.30 3.51 -8.11
CA THR A 32 19.24 2.85 -9.43
C THR A 32 19.89 1.47 -9.36
N ASP A 33 19.28 0.47 -10.00
CA ASP A 33 19.90 -0.86 -10.17
C ASP A 33 20.98 -0.87 -11.26
N GLY A 34 21.11 0.21 -12.04
CA GLY A 34 22.00 0.31 -13.19
C GLY A 34 21.63 -0.63 -14.34
N ALA A 35 20.50 -1.34 -14.26
CA ALA A 35 19.98 -2.20 -15.32
C ALA A 35 19.28 -1.36 -16.39
N THR A 36 19.12 -1.96 -17.58
CA THR A 36 18.33 -1.38 -18.67
C THR A 36 17.10 -2.25 -18.87
N ALA A 37 15.91 -1.68 -18.66
CA ALA A 37 14.68 -2.39 -18.99
C ALA A 37 14.62 -2.60 -20.51
N SER A 38 14.56 -3.86 -20.94
CA SER A 38 14.56 -4.19 -22.38
C SER A 38 13.23 -3.94 -23.08
N LEU A 39 12.17 -3.64 -22.33
CA LEU A 39 10.82 -3.41 -22.81
C LEU A 39 10.24 -2.14 -22.16
N PRO A 40 10.04 -1.04 -22.91
CA PRO A 40 9.21 0.05 -22.42
C PRO A 40 7.78 -0.47 -22.27
N LYS A 41 7.18 -0.28 -21.10
CA LYS A 41 5.75 -0.55 -20.91
C LYS A 41 5.06 0.76 -20.59
N SER A 42 4.21 1.15 -21.53
CA SER A 42 3.31 2.29 -21.44
C SER A 42 2.43 2.21 -20.20
N ALA A 43 2.06 3.39 -19.69
CA ALA A 43 1.13 3.60 -18.60
C ALA A 43 -0.12 2.70 -18.69
N PRO A 44 -0.74 2.32 -17.55
CA PRO A 44 -2.06 1.72 -17.55
C PRO A 44 -3.06 2.59 -18.34
N VAL A 45 -3.94 1.92 -19.11
CA VAL A 45 -4.89 2.53 -20.07
C VAL A 45 -5.82 3.58 -19.44
N GLU A 46 -5.99 3.58 -18.11
CA GLU A 46 -6.85 4.53 -17.40
C GLU A 46 -6.25 5.94 -17.29
N PHE A 47 -4.92 6.09 -17.35
CA PHE A 47 -4.27 7.41 -17.29
C PHE A 47 -4.55 8.28 -18.53
N ALA A 48 -4.84 7.65 -19.67
CA ALA A 48 -5.16 8.32 -20.93
C ALA A 48 -6.58 8.92 -20.98
N ALA A 49 -7.41 8.72 -19.94
CA ALA A 49 -8.82 9.10 -19.95
C ALA A 49 -9.14 10.51 -19.39
N ALA A 50 -8.13 11.26 -18.91
CA ALA A 50 -8.23 12.68 -18.55
C ALA A 50 -9.38 13.09 -17.59
N ASN A 51 -9.83 12.18 -16.72
CA ASN A 51 -10.98 12.41 -15.81
C ASN A 51 -10.68 12.01 -14.35
N LEU A 52 -9.45 12.20 -13.88
CA LEU A 52 -9.14 12.04 -12.45
C LEU A 52 -9.57 13.30 -11.70
N SER A 53 -10.60 13.17 -10.85
CA SER A 53 -10.90 14.20 -9.85
C SER A 53 -9.85 14.11 -8.75
N VAL A 54 -9.03 15.15 -8.58
CA VAL A 54 -8.14 15.26 -7.40
C VAL A 54 -9.01 15.34 -6.15
N LEU A 55 -8.82 14.39 -5.23
CA LEU A 55 -9.57 14.25 -3.99
C LEU A 55 -8.78 14.82 -2.81
N THR A 56 -7.51 14.48 -2.73
CA THR A 56 -6.55 15.07 -1.78
C THR A 56 -5.65 16.06 -2.51
N PRO A 57 -5.67 17.36 -2.18
CA PRO A 57 -4.76 18.33 -2.76
C PRO A 57 -3.32 18.07 -2.31
N PHE A 58 -2.37 18.16 -3.24
CA PHE A 58 -0.93 18.21 -2.92
C PHE A 58 -0.40 19.63 -3.16
N GLU A 59 0.21 20.21 -2.15
CA GLU A 59 0.81 21.54 -2.20
C GLU A 59 2.33 21.42 -2.32
N LEU A 60 2.85 21.62 -3.53
CA LEU A 60 4.27 21.47 -3.83
C LEU A 60 5.03 22.77 -3.58
N ILE A 61 6.06 22.68 -2.77
CA ILE A 61 6.98 23.75 -2.41
C ILE A 61 8.33 23.42 -3.05
N PHE A 62 8.68 24.13 -4.11
CA PHE A 62 9.95 23.95 -4.81
C PHE A 62 11.01 24.90 -4.25
N THR A 63 12.20 24.37 -3.96
CA THR A 63 13.37 25.23 -3.72
C THR A 63 13.83 25.87 -5.03
N ASP A 64 14.59 26.97 -4.94
CA ASP A 64 15.11 27.68 -6.12
C ASP A 64 16.03 26.83 -7.01
N SER A 65 16.50 25.67 -6.52
CA SER A 65 17.36 24.76 -7.28
C SER A 65 16.61 23.77 -8.16
N VAL A 66 15.29 23.63 -7.97
CA VAL A 66 14.47 22.72 -8.79
C VAL A 66 14.34 23.30 -10.21
N PRO A 67 14.71 22.53 -11.26
CA PRO A 67 14.54 23.00 -12.63
C PRO A 67 13.06 23.14 -13.01
N GLU A 68 12.68 24.23 -13.68
CA GLU A 68 11.31 24.45 -14.19
C GLU A 68 10.83 23.25 -15.06
N ALA A 69 11.73 22.66 -15.84
CA ALA A 69 11.43 21.49 -16.68
C ALA A 69 11.05 20.23 -15.88
N ALA A 70 11.41 20.14 -14.60
CA ALA A 70 11.10 19.01 -13.73
C ALA A 70 9.74 19.16 -13.03
N GLU A 71 9.24 20.38 -12.86
CA GLU A 71 8.02 20.65 -12.08
C GLU A 71 6.80 19.89 -12.61
N ALA A 72 6.65 19.77 -13.94
CA ALA A 72 5.52 19.08 -14.53
C ALA A 72 5.50 17.58 -14.18
N SER A 73 6.68 16.93 -14.17
CA SER A 73 6.79 15.52 -13.76
C SER A 73 6.50 15.33 -12.27
N ILE A 74 6.94 16.27 -11.44
CA ILE A 74 6.73 16.24 -9.99
C ILE A 74 5.24 16.47 -9.66
N ARG A 75 4.60 17.46 -10.32
CA ARG A 75 3.15 17.71 -10.22
C ARG A 75 2.33 16.52 -10.67
N PHE A 76 2.71 15.90 -11.78
CA PHE A 76 2.06 14.69 -12.27
C PHE A 76 2.04 13.59 -11.20
N ALA A 77 3.18 13.29 -10.57
CA ALA A 77 3.26 12.26 -9.53
C ALA A 77 2.40 12.59 -8.30
N ALA A 78 2.33 13.86 -7.93
CA ALA A 78 1.46 14.34 -6.85
C ALA A 78 -0.03 14.20 -7.21
N ASP A 79 -0.42 14.54 -8.44
CA ASP A 79 -1.79 14.40 -8.93
C ASP A 79 -2.25 12.93 -8.98
N VAL A 80 -1.34 12.00 -9.33
CA VAL A 80 -1.59 10.54 -9.26
C VAL A 80 -2.02 10.18 -7.84
N TRP A 81 -1.19 10.47 -6.83
CA TRP A 81 -1.52 10.17 -5.43
C TRP A 81 -2.79 10.88 -4.96
N GLY A 82 -2.94 12.16 -5.31
CA GLY A 82 -4.12 12.96 -5.00
C GLY A 82 -5.43 12.41 -5.56
N SER A 83 -5.38 11.55 -6.58
CA SER A 83 -6.55 10.87 -7.14
C SER A 83 -7.00 9.62 -6.37
N TYR A 84 -6.09 8.97 -5.62
CA TYR A 84 -6.39 7.77 -4.82
C TYR A 84 -6.74 8.08 -3.36
N LEU A 85 -6.04 9.07 -2.77
CA LEU A 85 -6.22 9.44 -1.37
C LEU A 85 -7.48 10.29 -1.19
N GLN A 86 -8.15 10.17 -0.04
CA GLN A 86 -9.35 10.94 0.30
C GLN A 86 -9.18 11.71 1.62
N SER A 87 -8.48 12.85 1.57
CA SER A 87 -8.28 13.76 2.70
C SER A 87 -8.79 15.16 2.38
N THR A 88 -9.41 15.81 3.36
CA THR A 88 -9.74 17.24 3.28
C THR A 88 -8.58 18.14 3.68
N VAL A 89 -7.53 17.58 4.28
CA VAL A 89 -6.28 18.27 4.61
C VAL A 89 -5.30 18.10 3.44
N PRO A 90 -4.78 19.19 2.85
CA PRO A 90 -3.77 19.11 1.81
C PRO A 90 -2.48 18.44 2.31
N VAL A 91 -1.78 17.72 1.43
CA VAL A 91 -0.44 17.19 1.70
C VAL A 91 0.60 18.19 1.18
N ARG A 92 1.35 18.82 2.08
CA ARG A 92 2.42 19.77 1.74
C ARG A 92 3.72 19.03 1.48
N VAL A 93 4.32 19.22 0.31
CA VAL A 93 5.56 18.52 -0.10
C VAL A 93 6.64 19.53 -0.40
N ASN A 94 7.74 19.49 0.35
CA ASN A 94 8.94 20.25 0.03
C ASN A 94 9.85 19.41 -0.86
N VAL A 95 10.24 19.98 -2.01
CA VAL A 95 11.11 19.32 -2.98
C VAL A 95 12.38 20.14 -3.15
N ASP A 96 13.50 19.53 -2.81
CA ASP A 96 14.83 20.06 -3.01
C ASP A 96 15.56 19.32 -4.15
N TRP A 97 16.50 20.01 -4.79
CA TRP A 97 17.25 19.51 -5.94
C TRP A 97 18.74 19.82 -5.76
N ARG A 98 19.55 18.82 -5.48
CA ARG A 98 20.98 19.01 -5.20
C ARG A 98 21.80 17.78 -5.52
N ASP A 99 23.12 17.95 -5.59
CA ASP A 99 24.04 16.84 -5.77
C ASP A 99 24.16 16.06 -4.45
N GLU A 100 23.77 14.78 -4.47
CA GLU A 100 23.84 13.88 -3.32
C GLU A 100 25.19 13.13 -3.23
N GLY A 101 26.13 13.39 -4.16
CA GLY A 101 27.49 12.85 -4.12
C GLY A 101 27.62 11.37 -4.47
N ASP A 102 26.51 10.71 -4.83
CA ASP A 102 26.47 9.33 -5.32
C ASP A 102 25.56 9.24 -6.56
N GLU A 103 26.14 8.85 -7.70
CA GLU A 103 25.42 8.71 -8.98
C GLU A 103 24.36 7.61 -8.97
N ARG A 104 24.39 6.70 -7.97
CA ARG A 104 23.40 5.64 -7.82
C ARG A 104 22.19 6.06 -7.00
N LEU A 105 22.32 7.06 -6.14
CA LEU A 105 21.22 7.61 -5.34
C LEU A 105 20.39 8.53 -6.23
N LEU A 106 19.12 8.19 -6.48
CA LEU A 106 18.26 8.94 -7.38
C LEU A 106 17.49 10.03 -6.66
N ALA A 107 16.88 9.66 -5.55
CA ALA A 107 16.20 10.57 -4.67
C ALA A 107 16.12 9.95 -3.27
N SER A 108 15.69 10.77 -2.32
CA SER A 108 15.35 10.33 -0.99
C SER A 108 14.14 11.10 -0.50
N ALA A 109 13.27 10.42 0.24
CA ALA A 109 12.08 11.04 0.77
C ALA A 109 11.56 10.39 2.04
N GLY A 110 10.66 11.11 2.71
CA GLY A 110 9.95 10.59 3.86
C GLY A 110 9.12 11.66 4.55
N PRO A 111 8.35 11.29 5.57
CA PRO A 111 7.60 12.25 6.36
C PRO A 111 8.55 13.23 7.04
N SER A 112 8.13 14.49 7.19
CA SER A 112 8.87 15.52 7.92
C SER A 112 8.75 15.34 9.43
N PHE A 113 7.60 14.84 9.89
CA PHE A 113 7.26 14.61 11.28
C PHE A 113 6.47 13.32 11.44
N LEU A 114 6.54 12.77 12.65
CA LEU A 114 5.71 11.67 13.12
C LEU A 114 4.87 12.15 14.30
N PHE A 115 3.62 11.69 14.36
CA PHE A 115 2.71 11.95 15.46
C PHE A 115 2.18 10.67 16.05
N ARG A 116 2.03 10.64 17.37
CA ARG A 116 1.36 9.55 18.10
C ARG A 116 0.42 10.11 19.15
N ASP A 117 -0.56 9.30 19.52
CA ASP A 117 -1.53 9.61 20.58
C ASP A 117 -2.28 10.93 20.35
N PHE A 118 -2.44 11.32 19.08
CA PHE A 118 -3.31 12.42 18.66
C PHE A 118 -4.78 11.99 18.75
N ASP A 119 -5.70 12.95 18.76
CA ASP A 119 -7.13 12.64 18.84
C ASP A 119 -7.59 11.91 17.58
N GLY A 120 -8.31 10.81 17.74
CA GLY A 120 -8.69 9.93 16.62
C GLY A 120 -7.60 8.97 16.13
N ALA A 121 -6.40 8.93 16.74
CA ALA A 121 -5.40 7.93 16.42
C ALA A 121 -5.95 6.49 16.60
N PRO A 122 -5.88 5.61 15.57
CA PRO A 122 -6.41 4.26 15.65
C PRO A 122 -5.72 3.42 16.73
N GLU A 123 -4.40 3.48 16.78
CA GLU A 123 -3.57 2.76 17.75
C GLU A 123 -2.87 3.71 18.72
N ARG A 124 -2.79 3.28 19.99
CA ARG A 124 -2.09 4.01 21.05
C ARG A 124 -0.61 3.69 21.02
N ASN A 125 0.23 4.67 21.39
CA ASN A 125 1.68 4.51 21.46
C ASN A 125 2.31 4.06 20.12
N VAL A 126 1.72 4.47 18.99
CA VAL A 126 2.18 4.14 17.63
C VAL A 126 2.37 5.43 16.84
N TRP A 127 3.49 5.54 16.13
CA TRP A 127 3.79 6.67 15.28
C TRP A 127 3.06 6.58 13.94
N TYR A 128 2.56 7.72 13.49
CA TYR A 128 1.97 7.93 12.18
C TYR A 128 2.73 9.04 11.44
N PRO A 129 3.06 8.86 10.14
CA PRO A 129 3.47 9.95 9.27
C PRO A 129 2.52 11.14 9.37
N VAL A 130 3.05 12.36 9.39
CA VAL A 130 2.23 13.57 9.56
C VAL A 130 1.08 13.66 8.57
N ALA A 131 1.31 13.42 7.28
CA ALA A 131 0.25 13.45 6.26
C ALA A 131 -0.90 12.46 6.58
N LEU A 132 -0.56 11.25 7.07
CA LEU A 132 -1.54 10.25 7.47
C LEU A 132 -2.27 10.66 8.75
N ALA A 133 -1.53 11.13 9.75
CA ALA A 133 -2.11 11.58 11.02
C ALA A 133 -3.11 12.74 10.80
N GLU A 134 -2.78 13.69 9.94
CA GLU A 134 -3.63 14.81 9.57
C GLU A 134 -4.85 14.37 8.75
N ALA A 135 -4.69 13.41 7.83
CA ALA A 135 -5.82 12.84 7.10
C ALA A 135 -6.82 12.12 8.03
N ILE A 136 -6.33 11.38 9.04
CA ILE A 136 -7.16 10.72 10.05
C ILE A 136 -7.84 11.76 10.96
N PHE A 137 -7.09 12.75 11.43
CA PHE A 137 -7.61 13.78 12.34
C PHE A 137 -8.56 14.77 11.64
N GLY A 138 -8.37 14.99 10.34
CA GLY A 138 -9.14 15.92 9.51
C GLY A 138 -8.70 17.38 9.62
N GLN A 139 -7.58 17.66 10.29
CA GLN A 139 -6.99 18.99 10.45
C GLN A 139 -5.45 18.90 10.48
N GLU A 140 -4.78 20.01 10.17
CA GLU A 140 -3.32 20.13 10.30
C GLU A 140 -2.88 19.92 11.76
N LEU A 141 -1.81 19.16 11.95
CA LEU A 141 -1.17 18.83 13.22
C LEU A 141 0.22 19.46 13.33
N ASN A 142 0.88 19.74 12.21
CA ASN A 142 2.12 20.50 12.17
C ASN A 142 1.86 22.02 11.99
N ASP A 143 2.94 22.80 11.92
CA ASP A 143 2.82 24.24 11.67
C ASP A 143 2.32 24.46 10.23
N SER A 144 1.48 25.48 10.00
CA SER A 144 0.78 25.69 8.71
C SER A 144 1.69 25.98 7.50
N ASP A 145 2.98 26.19 7.72
CA ASP A 145 4.01 26.38 6.69
C ASP A 145 5.02 25.24 6.62
N ALA A 146 4.96 24.27 7.53
CA ALA A 146 5.85 23.12 7.53
C ALA A 146 5.46 22.10 6.44
N PRO A 147 6.40 21.52 5.69
CA PRO A 147 6.04 20.43 4.78
C PRO A 147 5.65 19.18 5.58
N ASP A 148 4.81 18.33 5.00
CA ASP A 148 4.47 17.00 5.49
C ASP A 148 5.45 15.95 4.98
N ILE A 149 5.91 16.13 3.75
CA ILE A 149 6.85 15.26 3.06
C ILE A 149 8.04 16.10 2.61
N ASN A 150 9.25 15.58 2.82
CA ASN A 150 10.45 16.13 2.21
C ASN A 150 10.95 15.17 1.13
N ILE A 151 11.29 15.71 -0.03
CA ILE A 151 11.93 14.98 -1.13
C ILE A 151 13.22 15.72 -1.48
N VAL A 152 14.31 14.98 -1.63
CA VAL A 152 15.56 15.47 -2.21
C VAL A 152 15.86 14.68 -3.46
N VAL A 153 15.90 15.36 -4.60
CA VAL A 153 16.21 14.76 -5.90
C VAL A 153 17.68 14.98 -6.24
N ASN A 154 18.37 13.91 -6.64
CA ASN A 154 19.76 14.02 -7.06
C ASN A 154 19.88 14.76 -8.40
N SER A 155 20.50 15.93 -8.35
CA SER A 155 20.65 16.82 -9.50
C SER A 155 21.55 16.29 -10.62
N THR A 156 22.36 15.27 -10.34
CA THR A 156 23.35 14.72 -11.28
C THR A 156 22.81 13.54 -12.10
N ALA A 157 21.66 12.97 -11.74
CA ALA A 157 21.07 11.85 -12.44
C ALA A 157 20.54 12.23 -13.85
N ASN A 158 20.49 11.24 -14.75
CA ASN A 158 20.15 11.44 -16.16
C ASN A 158 18.63 11.44 -16.40
N TRP A 159 17.94 12.43 -15.83
CA TRP A 159 16.48 12.52 -15.74
C TRP A 159 15.75 12.64 -17.07
N ASN A 160 14.62 11.98 -17.20
CA ASN A 160 13.59 12.21 -18.23
C ASN A 160 12.39 12.89 -17.56
N TYR A 161 11.90 13.97 -18.16
CA TYR A 161 10.84 14.81 -17.60
C TYR A 161 9.45 14.53 -18.23
N ASP A 162 9.31 13.47 -19.01
CA ASP A 162 8.06 13.12 -19.70
C ASP A 162 7.00 12.58 -18.72
N THR A 163 5.75 13.04 -18.86
CA THR A 163 4.61 12.57 -18.07
C THR A 163 3.84 11.43 -18.74
N GLU A 164 3.96 11.29 -20.06
CA GLU A 164 3.21 10.35 -20.90
C GLU A 164 3.81 8.92 -20.89
N GLY A 165 4.97 8.73 -20.25
CA GLY A 165 5.65 7.45 -20.15
C GLY A 165 6.56 7.13 -21.34
N THR A 166 6.91 8.12 -22.16
CA THR A 166 7.86 7.95 -23.27
C THR A 166 9.28 8.19 -22.76
N VAL A 167 9.91 7.15 -22.22
CA VAL A 167 11.24 7.25 -21.59
C VAL A 167 12.31 6.63 -22.49
N PRO A 168 13.34 7.38 -22.90
CA PRO A 168 14.49 6.81 -23.61
C PRO A 168 15.19 5.76 -22.75
N ARG A 169 15.68 4.67 -23.38
CA ARG A 169 16.32 3.53 -22.70
C ARG A 169 17.55 3.87 -21.85
N ASN A 170 18.12 5.06 -22.01
CA ASN A 170 19.30 5.53 -21.28
C ASN A 170 18.98 6.65 -20.29
N ARG A 171 17.70 6.90 -20.01
CA ARG A 171 17.23 7.95 -19.10
C ARG A 171 16.43 7.33 -17.96
N ILE A 172 16.42 8.02 -16.84
CA ILE A 172 15.68 7.66 -15.63
C ILE A 172 14.43 8.51 -15.58
N ASP A 173 13.27 7.90 -15.41
CA ASP A 173 12.02 8.63 -15.43
C ASP A 173 11.73 9.35 -14.11
N LEU A 174 11.73 10.69 -14.13
CA LEU A 174 11.54 11.48 -12.92
C LEU A 174 10.16 11.28 -12.32
N ALA A 175 9.10 11.21 -13.15
CA ALA A 175 7.74 11.01 -12.65
C ALA A 175 7.61 9.71 -11.84
N THR A 176 8.22 8.61 -12.31
CA THR A 176 8.27 7.33 -11.59
C THR A 176 8.98 7.47 -10.25
N VAL A 177 10.16 8.09 -10.22
CA VAL A 177 10.93 8.26 -8.98
C VAL A 177 10.15 9.13 -7.98
N ILE A 178 9.59 10.26 -8.40
CA ILE A 178 8.82 11.11 -7.48
C ILE A 178 7.56 10.39 -6.99
N LEU A 179 6.90 9.60 -7.83
CA LEU A 179 5.74 8.81 -7.43
C LEU A 179 6.12 7.80 -6.33
N HIS A 180 7.28 7.16 -6.47
CA HIS A 180 7.86 6.26 -5.47
C HIS A 180 8.22 7.00 -4.16
N GLU A 181 8.95 8.12 -4.26
CA GLU A 181 9.34 8.94 -3.11
C GLU A 181 8.14 9.45 -2.30
N LEU A 182 7.07 9.86 -2.99
CA LEU A 182 5.82 10.24 -2.34
C LEU A 182 5.20 9.05 -1.57
N GLY A 183 5.35 7.82 -2.07
CA GLY A 183 4.93 6.61 -1.35
C GLY A 183 5.59 6.47 0.02
N HIS A 184 6.91 6.72 0.11
CA HIS A 184 7.61 6.77 1.40
C HIS A 184 7.09 7.90 2.29
N GLY A 185 6.94 9.11 1.74
CA GLY A 185 6.38 10.25 2.47
C GLY A 185 4.99 9.99 3.06
N LEU A 186 4.17 9.20 2.36
CA LEU A 186 2.81 8.83 2.76
C LEU A 186 2.76 7.70 3.81
N GLY A 187 3.87 7.02 4.08
CA GLY A 187 3.95 6.01 5.15
C GLY A 187 4.43 4.64 4.74
N PHE A 188 4.82 4.43 3.49
CA PHE A 188 5.51 3.21 3.08
C PHE A 188 6.96 3.25 3.58
N LEU A 189 7.17 3.10 4.89
CA LEU A 189 8.50 3.02 5.48
C LEU A 189 8.47 2.26 6.79
N SER A 190 9.53 1.51 7.05
CA SER A 190 9.79 0.88 8.33
C SER A 190 10.71 1.72 9.20
N SER A 191 10.63 1.56 10.52
CA SER A 191 11.62 2.12 11.45
C SER A 191 12.83 1.22 11.68
N ILE A 192 12.90 0.07 10.99
CA ILE A 192 14.03 -0.85 11.14
C ILE A 192 15.29 -0.25 10.56
N ASP A 193 16.34 -0.15 11.37
CA ASP A 193 17.63 0.39 10.94
C ASP A 193 18.82 -0.32 11.62
N SER A 194 19.97 -0.26 10.97
CA SER A 194 21.21 -0.83 11.48
C SER A 194 21.72 -0.04 12.68
N THR A 195 22.05 -0.76 13.76
CA THR A 195 22.75 -0.19 14.92
C THR A 195 24.23 -0.56 14.94
N THR A 196 24.56 -1.74 14.40
CA THR A 196 25.92 -2.21 14.13
C THR A 196 25.91 -3.11 12.90
N ASP A 197 27.08 -3.52 12.41
CA ASP A 197 27.23 -4.52 11.35
C ASP A 197 26.54 -5.87 11.63
N SER A 198 26.09 -6.12 12.86
CA SER A 198 25.47 -7.38 13.27
C SER A 198 24.13 -7.24 13.97
N THR A 199 23.60 -6.02 14.14
CA THR A 199 22.34 -5.78 14.87
C THR A 199 21.53 -4.69 14.21
N VAL A 200 20.22 -4.85 14.22
CA VAL A 200 19.25 -3.81 13.85
C VAL A 200 18.36 -3.48 15.05
N SER A 201 17.79 -2.29 15.06
CA SER A 201 16.69 -1.90 15.94
C SER A 201 15.40 -1.77 15.16
N ILE A 202 14.27 -1.85 15.84
CA ILE A 202 12.95 -1.43 15.38
C ILE A 202 12.38 -0.43 16.40
N GLY A 203 11.67 0.57 15.91
CA GLY A 203 11.03 1.65 16.65
C GLY A 203 11.79 2.98 16.58
N PHE A 204 11.03 4.07 16.64
CA PHE A 204 11.52 5.43 16.89
C PHE A 204 11.21 5.83 18.32
N ASP A 205 12.23 6.26 19.08
CA ASP A 205 12.09 6.61 20.51
C ASP A 205 11.34 5.55 21.33
N ASP A 206 11.67 4.27 21.11
CA ASP A 206 11.05 3.07 21.73
C ASP A 206 9.61 2.74 21.28
N TYR A 207 9.04 3.44 20.30
CA TYR A 207 7.70 3.17 19.77
C TYR A 207 7.73 2.81 18.29
N LEU A 208 6.84 1.89 17.88
CA LEU A 208 6.73 1.46 16.49
C LEU A 208 6.03 2.52 15.64
N ILE A 209 6.39 2.59 14.35
CA ILE A 209 5.56 3.25 13.34
C ILE A 209 4.47 2.29 12.88
N ILE A 210 3.30 2.80 12.47
CA ILE A 210 2.14 2.00 12.10
C ILE A 210 2.45 0.88 11.09
N TYR A 211 3.35 1.13 10.13
CA TYR A 211 3.81 0.15 9.15
C TYR A 211 4.46 -1.08 9.80
N ASP A 212 5.22 -0.89 10.87
CA ASP A 212 5.97 -1.97 11.53
C ASP A 212 5.07 -2.98 12.24
N LEU A 213 3.83 -2.62 12.58
CA LEU A 213 2.88 -3.51 13.23
C LEU A 213 2.48 -4.70 12.33
N PHE A 214 2.62 -4.54 11.01
CA PHE A 214 2.24 -5.52 10.00
C PHE A 214 3.40 -6.40 9.53
N LEU A 215 4.60 -6.26 10.11
CA LEU A 215 5.77 -7.01 9.69
C LEU A 215 5.80 -8.40 10.34
N GLU A 216 5.83 -9.43 9.51
CA GLU A 216 5.88 -10.82 9.97
C GLU A 216 6.99 -11.62 9.27
N THR A 217 7.72 -12.42 10.05
CA THR A 217 8.55 -13.48 9.47
C THR A 217 7.67 -14.63 8.99
N PRO A 218 8.07 -15.36 7.94
CA PRO A 218 7.43 -16.61 7.59
C PRO A 218 8.02 -17.78 8.42
N PRO A 219 7.22 -18.54 9.20
CA PRO A 219 5.76 -18.46 9.31
C PRO A 219 5.27 -17.60 10.50
N GLY A 220 4.56 -16.52 10.19
CA GLY A 220 3.67 -15.73 11.05
C GLY A 220 4.22 -15.21 12.39
N GLN A 221 5.51 -14.91 12.53
CA GLN A 221 5.99 -14.25 13.75
C GLN A 221 6.05 -12.74 13.56
N SER A 222 5.20 -12.01 14.30
CA SER A 222 5.17 -10.55 14.27
C SER A 222 6.46 -9.95 14.87
N LEU A 223 7.06 -9.01 14.15
CA LEU A 223 8.25 -8.29 14.64
C LEU A 223 7.93 -7.32 15.78
N SER A 224 6.66 -7.00 16.00
CA SER A 224 6.20 -6.21 17.14
C SER A 224 6.14 -7.01 18.46
N ASP A 225 6.26 -8.34 18.41
CA ASP A 225 6.31 -9.18 19.61
C ASP A 225 7.67 -9.06 20.30
N THR A 226 7.76 -8.13 21.24
CA THR A 226 8.97 -7.89 22.05
C THR A 226 9.43 -9.08 22.89
N SER A 227 8.60 -10.12 23.06
CA SER A 227 9.01 -11.36 23.72
C SER A 227 9.79 -12.29 22.79
N LEU A 228 9.60 -12.14 21.48
CA LEU A 228 10.32 -12.86 20.43
C LEU A 228 11.52 -12.06 19.92
N PHE A 229 11.32 -10.77 19.64
CA PHE A 229 12.31 -9.89 19.05
C PHE A 229 12.64 -8.73 19.98
N THR A 230 13.75 -8.86 20.69
CA THR A 230 14.32 -7.72 21.43
C THR A 230 14.97 -6.73 20.47
N THR A 231 14.98 -5.45 20.82
CA THR A 231 15.53 -4.36 20.00
C THR A 231 16.56 -3.57 20.80
N PRO A 232 17.78 -3.32 20.27
CA PRO A 232 18.37 -3.93 19.07
C PRO A 232 18.83 -5.37 19.30
N SER A 233 18.82 -6.22 18.26
CA SER A 233 19.32 -7.61 18.38
C SER A 233 19.80 -8.24 17.07
N LYS A 234 20.49 -9.39 17.20
CA LYS A 234 20.92 -10.20 16.04
C LYS A 234 19.77 -11.05 15.51
N GLU A 235 18.89 -11.46 16.41
CA GLU A 235 17.69 -12.22 16.13
C GLU A 235 16.72 -11.40 15.26
N LEU A 236 16.56 -10.11 15.57
CA LEU A 236 15.81 -9.18 14.72
C LEU A 236 16.49 -8.99 13.36
N LEU A 237 17.82 -8.87 13.30
CA LEU A 237 18.54 -8.80 12.02
C LEU A 237 18.27 -10.06 11.17
N ALA A 238 18.35 -11.25 11.77
CA ALA A 238 18.07 -12.50 11.08
C ALA A 238 16.62 -12.62 10.59
N ALA A 239 15.68 -11.91 11.24
CA ALA A 239 14.28 -11.88 10.88
C ALA A 239 13.94 -10.97 9.69
N VAL A 240 14.82 -10.00 9.38
CA VAL A 240 14.59 -8.99 8.33
C VAL A 240 15.51 -9.16 7.11
N ILE A 241 16.24 -10.27 7.06
CA ILE A 241 17.05 -10.69 5.92
C ILE A 241 16.50 -11.98 5.32
N GLU A 242 16.82 -12.24 4.06
CA GLU A 242 16.35 -13.38 3.25
C GLU A 242 14.85 -13.39 2.92
N ARG A 243 13.97 -13.22 3.92
CA ARG A 243 12.52 -13.15 3.72
C ARG A 243 11.80 -12.49 4.90
N LEU A 244 11.00 -11.49 4.58
CA LEU A 244 10.05 -10.84 5.47
C LEU A 244 8.80 -10.52 4.66
N ASP A 245 7.63 -10.65 5.28
CA ASP A 245 6.36 -10.37 4.61
C ASP A 245 5.57 -9.27 5.37
N PHE A 246 4.79 -8.49 4.63
CA PHE A 246 3.78 -7.56 5.16
C PHE A 246 2.42 -8.28 5.23
N ALA A 247 1.78 -8.23 6.39
CA ALA A 247 0.62 -9.05 6.75
C ALA A 247 -0.68 -8.25 6.97
N GLY A 248 -0.80 -7.06 6.38
CA GLY A 248 -2.06 -6.30 6.39
C GLY A 248 -3.14 -6.94 5.53
N ASP A 249 -4.37 -6.97 6.03
CA ASP A 249 -5.50 -7.69 5.41
C ASP A 249 -5.82 -7.18 3.99
N ASN A 250 -5.74 -5.86 3.77
CA ASN A 250 -6.03 -5.28 2.46
C ASN A 250 -4.89 -5.53 1.46
N ALA A 251 -3.64 -5.36 1.89
CA ALA A 251 -2.47 -5.69 1.09
C ALA A 251 -2.46 -7.17 0.67
N VAL A 252 -2.76 -8.08 1.60
CA VAL A 252 -2.86 -9.52 1.36
C VAL A 252 -3.99 -9.83 0.38
N ARG A 253 -5.17 -9.22 0.55
CA ARG A 253 -6.29 -9.36 -0.39
C ARG A 253 -5.89 -8.95 -1.81
N GLU A 254 -5.21 -7.82 -1.95
CA GLU A 254 -4.76 -7.32 -3.26
C GLU A 254 -3.62 -8.16 -3.86
N ASN A 255 -2.86 -8.84 -3.01
CA ASN A 255 -1.84 -9.81 -3.42
C ASN A 255 -2.41 -11.22 -3.70
N GLY A 256 -3.74 -11.35 -3.82
CA GLY A 256 -4.37 -12.63 -4.16
C GLY A 256 -4.56 -13.59 -2.99
N GLY A 257 -4.54 -13.07 -1.75
CA GLY A 257 -4.71 -13.84 -0.52
C GLY A 257 -3.41 -14.38 0.07
N GLU A 258 -2.26 -14.01 -0.48
CA GLU A 258 -0.93 -14.38 0.00
C GLU A 258 -0.25 -13.19 0.69
N LEU A 259 0.58 -13.46 1.69
CA LEU A 259 1.40 -12.44 2.35
C LEU A 259 2.26 -11.67 1.33
N VAL A 260 2.47 -10.37 1.56
CA VAL A 260 3.16 -9.49 0.63
C VAL A 260 4.66 -9.53 0.91
N PRO A 261 5.50 -10.13 0.04
CA PRO A 261 6.92 -10.20 0.29
C PRO A 261 7.59 -8.83 0.18
N LEU A 262 8.41 -8.50 1.17
CA LEU A 262 9.18 -7.28 1.25
C LEU A 262 10.63 -7.50 0.81
N PHE A 263 11.31 -6.42 0.47
CA PHE A 263 12.73 -6.42 0.18
C PHE A 263 13.54 -6.72 1.44
N ALA A 264 13.92 -8.00 1.59
CA ALA A 264 14.74 -8.53 2.66
C ALA A 264 16.00 -9.19 2.06
N PRO A 265 16.99 -8.41 1.61
CA PRO A 265 18.23 -8.94 1.03
C PRO A 265 19.03 -9.79 2.04
N GLN A 266 20.01 -10.57 1.56
CA GLN A 266 20.87 -11.39 2.45
C GLN A 266 21.75 -10.54 3.38
N THR A 267 22.08 -9.33 2.95
CA THR A 267 22.77 -8.33 3.75
C THR A 267 21.83 -7.17 3.91
N PHE A 268 21.56 -6.75 5.16
CA PHE A 268 20.71 -5.60 5.42
C PHE A 268 21.26 -4.36 4.72
N ASP A 269 20.39 -3.75 3.90
CA ASP A 269 20.66 -2.56 3.12
C ASP A 269 20.03 -1.35 3.80
N VAL A 270 20.87 -0.50 4.38
CA VAL A 270 20.47 0.66 5.19
C VAL A 270 19.70 1.65 4.31
N GLY A 271 18.52 2.06 4.79
CA GLY A 271 17.65 2.99 4.07
C GLY A 271 16.85 2.36 2.93
N SER A 272 16.88 1.03 2.76
CA SER A 272 16.12 0.33 1.71
C SER A 272 15.43 -0.96 2.19
N SER A 273 16.11 -1.77 3.00
CA SER A 273 15.52 -3.03 3.50
C SER A 273 14.23 -2.78 4.26
N VAL A 274 13.24 -3.68 4.11
CA VAL A 274 11.92 -3.65 4.76
C VAL A 274 10.99 -2.52 4.31
N SER A 275 11.53 -1.41 3.79
CA SER A 275 10.78 -0.27 3.29
C SER A 275 10.47 -0.34 1.79
N HIS A 276 10.65 -1.51 1.17
CA HIS A 276 10.35 -1.76 -0.23
C HIS A 276 9.68 -3.13 -0.43
N LEU A 277 8.98 -3.29 -1.53
CA LEU A 277 8.46 -4.57 -2.02
C LEU A 277 9.57 -5.45 -2.59
N ASP A 278 9.42 -6.78 -2.53
CA ASP A 278 10.39 -7.74 -3.06
C ASP A 278 10.50 -7.65 -4.60
N GLU A 279 11.61 -7.10 -5.11
CA GLU A 279 11.90 -6.99 -6.56
C GLU A 279 11.84 -8.35 -7.28
N ARG A 280 12.16 -9.46 -6.59
CA ARG A 280 12.10 -10.79 -7.22
C ARG A 280 10.67 -11.21 -7.54
N THR A 281 9.72 -10.81 -6.70
CA THR A 281 8.28 -11.06 -6.83
C THR A 281 7.63 -10.02 -7.76
N TYR A 282 7.91 -8.73 -7.53
CA TYR A 282 7.29 -7.61 -8.23
C TYR A 282 8.25 -6.94 -9.21
N ARG A 283 8.84 -7.74 -10.10
CA ARG A 283 9.86 -7.29 -11.07
C ARG A 283 9.42 -6.08 -11.88
N THR A 284 10.39 -5.33 -12.40
CA THR A 284 10.25 -4.32 -13.47
C THR A 284 9.11 -4.63 -14.44
N GLY A 285 8.19 -3.68 -14.62
CA GLY A 285 7.04 -3.77 -15.54
C GLY A 285 5.85 -4.61 -15.07
N THR A 286 5.90 -5.17 -13.85
CA THR A 286 4.71 -5.69 -13.16
C THR A 286 3.87 -4.54 -12.59
N ILE A 287 2.61 -4.82 -12.26
CA ILE A 287 1.67 -3.79 -11.80
C ILE A 287 1.98 -3.23 -10.40
N ASN A 288 2.74 -3.97 -9.60
CA ASN A 288 3.13 -3.59 -8.23
C ASN A 288 4.62 -3.24 -8.14
N ALA A 289 5.25 -2.90 -9.27
CA ALA A 289 6.69 -2.63 -9.31
C ALA A 289 7.07 -1.25 -8.72
N LEU A 290 6.11 -0.35 -8.44
CA LEU A 290 6.45 1.01 -8.03
C LEU A 290 7.33 1.06 -6.79
N MET A 291 6.94 0.34 -5.73
CA MET A 291 7.61 0.42 -4.41
C MET A 291 8.71 -0.62 -4.24
N THR A 292 9.29 -1.15 -5.32
CA THR A 292 10.49 -1.98 -5.23
C THR A 292 11.74 -1.09 -5.11
N PRO A 293 12.90 -1.60 -4.61
CA PRO A 293 14.01 -0.75 -4.16
C PRO A 293 14.78 -0.03 -5.27
N SER A 294 14.45 -0.28 -6.54
CA SER A 294 15.19 0.29 -7.64
C SER A 294 14.37 0.41 -8.92
N VAL A 295 14.61 1.49 -9.65
CA VAL A 295 14.04 1.73 -10.99
C VAL A 295 15.07 1.48 -12.09
N ALA A 296 14.65 0.79 -13.15
CA ALA A 296 15.50 0.54 -14.31
C ALA A 296 15.49 1.72 -15.29
N ASN A 297 16.57 1.88 -16.07
CA ASN A 297 16.57 2.88 -17.15
C ASN A 297 15.50 2.58 -18.20
N GLY A 298 14.78 3.61 -18.64
CA GLY A 298 13.67 3.48 -19.59
C GLY A 298 12.37 2.92 -19.01
N GLU A 299 12.32 2.64 -17.72
CA GLU A 299 11.10 2.23 -17.04
C GLU A 299 10.20 3.44 -16.75
N ALA A 300 8.89 3.25 -16.93
CA ALA A 300 7.88 4.27 -16.67
C ALA A 300 6.73 3.63 -15.89
N ILE A 301 6.54 4.07 -14.65
CA ILE A 301 5.43 3.66 -13.79
C ILE A 301 4.58 4.91 -13.50
N ARG A 302 3.27 4.75 -13.60
CA ARG A 302 2.29 5.85 -13.51
C ARG A 302 1.14 5.52 -12.56
N ASP A 303 1.24 4.41 -11.85
CA ASP A 303 0.23 3.87 -10.96
C ASP A 303 0.95 3.22 -9.76
N PRO A 304 0.50 3.46 -8.51
CA PRO A 304 1.12 2.84 -7.33
C PRO A 304 1.03 1.32 -7.25
N GLY A 305 0.05 0.73 -7.93
CA GLY A 305 -0.26 -0.68 -7.88
C GLY A 305 -1.21 -1.04 -6.74
N PRO A 306 -2.08 -2.04 -6.93
CA PRO A 306 -3.07 -2.44 -5.93
C PRO A 306 -2.46 -2.89 -4.60
N VAL A 307 -1.28 -3.54 -4.61
CA VAL A 307 -0.63 -3.98 -3.35
C VAL A 307 -0.17 -2.77 -2.52
N THR A 308 0.45 -1.77 -3.15
CA THR A 308 0.86 -0.53 -2.48
C THR A 308 -0.34 0.21 -1.91
N LEU A 309 -1.44 0.31 -2.67
CA LEU A 309 -2.66 0.94 -2.20
C LEU A 309 -3.27 0.16 -1.01
N GLY A 310 -3.27 -1.17 -1.07
CA GLY A 310 -3.71 -2.03 0.03
C GLY A 310 -2.87 -1.81 1.30
N ILE A 311 -1.55 -1.67 1.16
CA ILE A 311 -0.66 -1.33 2.28
C ILE A 311 -1.09 -0.01 2.92
N LEU A 312 -1.25 1.06 2.13
CA LEU A 312 -1.66 2.36 2.68
C LEU A 312 -3.06 2.32 3.33
N GLU A 313 -3.98 1.52 2.80
CA GLU A 313 -5.29 1.26 3.42
C GLU A 313 -5.13 0.61 4.81
N ASP A 314 -4.26 -0.39 4.93
CA ASP A 314 -3.95 -1.05 6.21
C ASP A 314 -3.30 -0.08 7.23
N LEU A 315 -2.51 0.90 6.77
CA LEU A 315 -1.98 1.95 7.64
C LEU A 315 -3.07 2.93 8.15
N GLY A 316 -4.23 2.97 7.50
CA GLY A 316 -5.36 3.80 7.86
C GLY A 316 -5.62 4.99 6.93
N TRP A 317 -5.00 5.04 5.74
CA TRP A 317 -5.36 6.07 4.76
C TRP A 317 -6.82 5.91 4.31
N PRO A 318 -7.64 6.96 4.38
CA PRO A 318 -8.95 6.96 3.72
C PRO A 318 -8.74 6.95 2.20
N LEU A 319 -9.11 5.84 1.56
CA LEU A 319 -9.06 5.69 0.09
C LEU A 319 -10.47 5.71 -0.49
N ARG A 320 -10.63 6.18 -1.73
CA ARG A 320 -11.91 6.03 -2.43
C ARG A 320 -12.05 4.60 -2.92
N TYR A 321 -13.05 3.89 -2.36
CA TYR A 321 -13.44 2.49 -2.58
C TYR A 321 -13.98 2.12 -3.98
N ASP A 322 -13.58 2.84 -5.01
CA ASP A 322 -13.44 2.22 -6.32
C ASP A 322 -11.94 2.27 -6.53
N LEU A 323 -11.23 1.28 -5.95
CA LEU A 323 -10.00 0.81 -6.59
C LEU A 323 -10.43 0.58 -8.02
N THR A 324 -10.25 1.56 -8.91
CA THR A 324 -10.56 1.38 -10.32
C THR A 324 -9.87 0.09 -10.64
N SER A 325 -10.66 -0.86 -11.12
CA SER A 325 -10.20 -2.20 -11.30
C SER A 325 -9.02 -2.13 -12.26
N THR A 326 -7.79 -2.02 -11.74
CA THR A 326 -6.57 -2.18 -12.52
C THR A 326 -6.56 -3.58 -13.13
N ARG A 327 -7.35 -4.48 -12.56
CA ARG A 327 -7.96 -5.64 -13.22
C ARG A 327 -9.14 -5.18 -14.06
N GLN A 328 -8.95 -4.96 -15.36
CA GLN A 328 -10.06 -4.93 -16.30
C GLN A 328 -10.91 -6.21 -16.12
N MET A 329 -11.95 -6.17 -15.29
CA MET A 329 -12.79 -7.32 -15.02
C MET A 329 -13.61 -7.59 -16.28
N ILE A 330 -13.09 -8.47 -17.13
CA ILE A 330 -13.87 -9.01 -18.24
C ILE A 330 -14.92 -9.92 -17.61
N ALA A 331 -16.11 -9.38 -17.38
CA ALA A 331 -17.24 -10.14 -16.89
C ALA A 331 -17.75 -11.08 -17.99
N GLY A 332 -17.49 -12.38 -17.85
CA GLY A 332 -18.14 -13.43 -18.63
C GLY A 332 -19.40 -13.94 -17.94
N GLN A 333 -20.40 -14.36 -18.71
CA GLN A 333 -21.57 -15.06 -18.17
C GLN A 333 -21.30 -16.56 -18.10
N LEU A 334 -21.53 -17.18 -16.94
CA LEU A 334 -21.50 -18.63 -16.80
C LEU A 334 -22.88 -19.21 -17.08
N THR A 335 -22.91 -20.23 -17.93
CA THR A 335 -24.04 -21.15 -18.00
C THR A 335 -23.87 -22.25 -16.96
N VAL A 336 -24.94 -22.65 -16.28
CA VAL A 336 -24.93 -23.77 -15.33
C VAL A 336 -26.06 -24.75 -15.68
N TYR A 337 -25.85 -26.04 -15.40
CA TYR A 337 -26.87 -27.06 -15.65
C TYR A 337 -26.81 -28.21 -14.63
N PRO A 338 -27.93 -28.70 -14.08
CA PRO A 338 -29.28 -28.15 -14.23
C PRO A 338 -29.45 -26.82 -13.49
N ASN A 339 -30.34 -25.98 -14.01
CA ASN A 339 -30.79 -24.75 -13.35
C ASN A 339 -32.28 -24.55 -13.66
N PRO A 340 -33.20 -24.78 -12.70
CA PRO A 340 -32.96 -24.95 -11.26
C PRO A 340 -32.26 -26.26 -10.85
N ALA A 341 -31.46 -26.19 -9.79
CA ALA A 341 -30.71 -27.30 -9.20
C ALA A 341 -31.37 -27.80 -7.90
N ASN A 342 -31.48 -29.12 -7.71
CA ASN A 342 -32.04 -29.71 -6.48
C ASN A 342 -30.96 -30.21 -5.50
N TYR A 343 -29.82 -30.66 -6.02
CA TYR A 343 -28.74 -31.25 -5.23
C TYR A 343 -27.39 -30.71 -5.69
N SER A 344 -27.12 -30.74 -6.99
CA SER A 344 -25.92 -30.15 -7.56
C SER A 344 -26.21 -29.51 -8.92
N PHE A 345 -25.28 -28.69 -9.39
CA PHE A 345 -25.19 -28.28 -10.79
C PHE A 345 -23.77 -28.40 -11.31
N THR A 346 -23.66 -28.58 -12.62
CA THR A 346 -22.41 -28.55 -13.36
C THR A 346 -22.13 -27.12 -13.83
N LEU A 347 -20.91 -26.68 -13.55
CA LEU A 347 -20.31 -25.44 -14.01
C LEU A 347 -19.30 -25.78 -15.13
N PRO A 348 -19.57 -25.47 -16.40
CA PRO A 348 -18.58 -25.52 -17.47
C PRO A 348 -17.47 -24.48 -17.22
N LEU A 349 -16.22 -24.87 -17.45
CA LEU A 349 -15.03 -24.04 -17.24
C LEU A 349 -14.32 -23.70 -18.55
N GLU A 350 -14.98 -23.87 -19.70
CA GLU A 350 -14.38 -23.66 -21.03
C GLU A 350 -13.79 -22.26 -21.22
N GLU A 351 -14.38 -21.24 -20.58
CA GLU A 351 -13.91 -19.85 -20.64
C GLU A 351 -12.96 -19.46 -19.48
N VAL A 352 -12.87 -20.29 -18.44
CA VAL A 352 -12.11 -20.06 -17.21
C VAL A 352 -10.70 -20.63 -17.35
N LEU A 353 -9.69 -19.78 -17.52
CA LEU A 353 -8.33 -20.21 -17.87
C LEU A 353 -7.53 -20.76 -16.68
N SER A 354 -7.81 -20.26 -15.48
CA SER A 354 -7.12 -20.57 -14.23
C SER A 354 -8.16 -20.65 -13.11
N PRO A 355 -9.00 -21.70 -13.10
CA PRO A 355 -10.03 -21.88 -12.08
C PRO A 355 -9.36 -22.03 -10.71
N THR A 356 -9.92 -21.40 -9.69
CA THR A 356 -9.46 -21.53 -8.29
C THR A 356 -10.61 -21.95 -7.39
N VAL A 357 -11.67 -21.16 -7.37
CA VAL A 357 -12.81 -21.35 -6.47
C VAL A 357 -14.12 -20.98 -7.16
N ALA A 358 -15.21 -21.66 -6.81
CA ALA A 358 -16.57 -21.28 -7.11
C ALA A 358 -17.28 -20.88 -5.82
N VAL A 359 -17.82 -19.66 -5.76
CA VAL A 359 -18.48 -19.11 -4.57
C VAL A 359 -19.94 -18.82 -4.88
N LEU A 360 -20.85 -19.29 -4.03
CA LEU A 360 -22.28 -18.99 -4.08
C LEU A 360 -22.63 -17.96 -3.02
N TYR A 361 -23.33 -16.92 -3.45
CA TYR A 361 -23.90 -15.88 -2.59
C TYR A 361 -25.42 -15.96 -2.61
N ALA A 362 -26.04 -15.84 -1.44
CA ALA A 362 -27.48 -15.66 -1.33
C ALA A 362 -27.91 -14.27 -1.86
N ALA A 363 -29.22 -14.07 -2.02
CA ALA A 363 -29.79 -12.82 -2.53
C ALA A 363 -29.48 -11.59 -1.64
N ASP A 364 -29.12 -11.80 -0.37
CA ASP A 364 -28.67 -10.76 0.56
C ASP A 364 -27.17 -10.45 0.49
N GLY A 365 -26.44 -11.12 -0.43
CA GLY A 365 -24.99 -10.94 -0.63
C GLY A 365 -24.12 -11.80 0.30
N ARG A 366 -24.70 -12.61 1.18
CA ARG A 366 -23.93 -13.48 2.09
C ARG A 366 -23.38 -14.71 1.36
N GLU A 367 -22.10 -15.02 1.57
CA GLU A 367 -21.50 -16.28 1.11
C GLU A 367 -22.21 -17.47 1.79
N VAL A 368 -22.69 -18.42 0.98
CA VAL A 368 -23.38 -19.63 1.47
C VAL A 368 -22.63 -20.92 1.16
N ARG A 369 -21.75 -20.90 0.16
CA ARG A 369 -20.95 -22.06 -0.24
C ARG A 369 -19.70 -21.60 -0.99
N ARG A 370 -18.60 -22.30 -0.73
CA ARG A 370 -17.31 -22.17 -1.42
C ARG A 370 -16.84 -23.55 -1.83
N VAL A 371 -16.47 -23.71 -3.10
CA VAL A 371 -16.01 -24.98 -3.67
C VAL A 371 -14.67 -24.76 -4.35
N ASP A 372 -13.65 -25.50 -3.92
CA ASP A 372 -12.34 -25.52 -4.59
C ASP A 372 -12.49 -26.20 -5.96
N ILE A 373 -12.15 -25.46 -7.02
CA ILE A 373 -12.17 -25.94 -8.41
C ILE A 373 -10.78 -25.85 -9.06
N SER A 374 -9.72 -25.66 -8.25
CA SER A 374 -8.34 -25.45 -8.70
C SER A 374 -7.77 -26.60 -9.54
N ARG A 375 -8.31 -27.81 -9.33
CA ARG A 375 -7.91 -29.03 -10.03
C ARG A 375 -8.78 -29.34 -11.25
N GLU A 376 -9.89 -28.62 -11.41
CA GLU A 376 -10.83 -28.83 -12.51
C GLU A 376 -10.35 -28.14 -13.78
N ARG A 377 -10.69 -28.72 -14.94
CA ARG A 377 -10.18 -28.26 -16.24
C ARG A 377 -11.26 -28.12 -17.32
N ILE A 378 -12.37 -28.85 -17.19
CA ILE A 378 -13.45 -28.87 -18.19
C ILE A 378 -14.76 -28.40 -17.54
N SER A 379 -15.08 -28.94 -16.37
CA SER A 379 -16.26 -28.57 -15.61
C SER A 379 -16.03 -28.86 -14.12
N ALA A 380 -16.72 -28.15 -13.26
CA ALA A 380 -16.81 -28.44 -11.84
C ALA A 380 -18.24 -28.83 -11.44
N GLU A 381 -18.39 -29.73 -10.47
CA GLU A 381 -19.67 -30.03 -9.84
C GLU A 381 -19.80 -29.25 -8.53
N VAL A 382 -20.92 -28.52 -8.37
CA VAL A 382 -21.19 -27.68 -7.21
C VAL A 382 -22.41 -28.22 -6.47
N ASP A 383 -22.19 -28.70 -5.23
CA ASP A 383 -23.25 -29.19 -4.34
C ASP A 383 -23.99 -28.04 -3.65
N VAL A 384 -25.31 -28.02 -3.84
CA VAL A 384 -26.27 -27.08 -3.25
C VAL A 384 -27.17 -27.73 -2.21
N THR A 385 -26.90 -28.98 -1.82
CA THR A 385 -27.65 -29.70 -0.80
C THR A 385 -27.65 -28.93 0.53
N GLY A 386 -28.84 -28.80 1.13
CA GLY A 386 -29.04 -28.08 2.38
C GLY A 386 -29.11 -26.56 2.26
N LEU A 387 -28.99 -25.99 1.05
CA LEU A 387 -29.31 -24.59 0.82
C LEU A 387 -30.84 -24.39 0.77
N THR A 388 -31.31 -23.24 1.25
CA THR A 388 -32.73 -22.88 1.16
C THR A 388 -33.15 -22.67 -0.29
N PRO A 389 -34.36 -23.08 -0.70
CA PRO A 389 -34.84 -22.79 -2.05
C PRO A 389 -34.83 -21.28 -2.34
N GLY A 390 -34.24 -20.87 -3.46
CA GLY A 390 -34.00 -19.45 -3.74
C GLY A 390 -33.07 -19.17 -4.91
N LEU A 391 -32.86 -17.88 -5.18
CA LEU A 391 -31.90 -17.39 -6.19
C LEU A 391 -30.54 -17.14 -5.53
N TYR A 392 -29.50 -17.62 -6.20
CA TYR A 392 -28.11 -17.47 -5.79
C TYR A 392 -27.28 -16.89 -6.93
N THR A 393 -26.29 -16.08 -6.56
CA THR A 393 -25.26 -15.59 -7.47
C THR A 393 -24.04 -16.50 -7.37
N LEU A 394 -23.61 -17.06 -8.49
CA LEU A 394 -22.37 -17.81 -8.61
C LEU A 394 -21.26 -16.84 -9.05
N PHE A 395 -20.12 -16.89 -8.39
CA PHE A 395 -18.94 -16.11 -8.70
C PHE A 395 -17.72 -17.03 -8.84
N VAL A 396 -16.94 -16.84 -9.90
CA VAL A 396 -15.74 -17.63 -10.19
C VAL A 396 -14.62 -16.67 -10.61
N PRO A 397 -13.63 -16.40 -9.74
CA PRO A 397 -12.44 -15.65 -10.15
C PRO A 397 -11.56 -16.49 -11.10
N ASP A 398 -10.92 -15.83 -12.06
CA ASP A 398 -10.05 -16.41 -13.08
C ASP A 398 -8.75 -15.59 -13.22
N GLY A 399 -7.64 -16.12 -12.70
CA GLY A 399 -6.30 -15.58 -12.96
C GLY A 399 -6.05 -14.13 -12.51
N GLY A 400 -6.74 -13.66 -11.46
CA GLY A 400 -6.60 -12.31 -10.92
C GLY A 400 -7.32 -11.24 -11.73
N SER A 401 -7.19 -11.20 -13.06
CA SER A 401 -7.77 -10.12 -13.88
C SER A 401 -9.14 -10.42 -14.49
N ARG A 402 -9.64 -11.66 -14.44
CA ARG A 402 -10.95 -12.05 -14.97
C ARG A 402 -11.83 -12.59 -13.85
N ALA A 403 -13.13 -12.38 -13.95
CA ALA A 403 -14.08 -13.05 -13.07
C ALA A 403 -15.38 -13.28 -13.82
N PHE A 404 -16.00 -14.39 -13.50
CA PHE A 404 -17.22 -14.84 -14.13
C PHE A 404 -18.35 -14.86 -13.12
N SER A 405 -19.55 -14.48 -13.59
CA SER A 405 -20.75 -14.54 -12.76
C SER A 405 -21.86 -15.34 -13.43
N GLY A 406 -22.64 -16.04 -12.61
CA GLY A 406 -23.78 -16.83 -13.04
C GLY A 406 -24.94 -16.70 -12.06
N ARG A 407 -26.13 -17.13 -12.48
CA ARG A 407 -27.32 -17.21 -11.62
C ARG A 407 -27.74 -18.65 -11.46
N VAL A 408 -27.96 -19.10 -10.23
CA VAL A 408 -28.41 -20.45 -9.90
C VAL A 408 -29.70 -20.37 -9.10
N ILE A 409 -30.73 -21.09 -9.53
CA ILE A 409 -31.96 -21.26 -8.76
C ILE A 409 -31.86 -22.60 -8.04
N VAL A 410 -31.90 -22.60 -6.71
CA VAL A 410 -31.95 -23.83 -5.90
C VAL A 410 -33.40 -24.13 -5.55
N ARG A 411 -33.79 -25.41 -5.60
CA ARG A 411 -35.16 -25.88 -5.33
C ARG A 411 -35.25 -26.87 -4.19
#